data_AF-A0A3C0SQC0-F1
#
_entry.id   AF-A0A3C0SQC0-F1
#
_cell.length_a   1.000
_cell.length_b   1.000
_cell.length_c   1.000
_cell.angle_alpha   90.00
_cell.angle_beta   90.00
_cell.angle_gamma   90.00
#
_symmetry.space_group_name_H-M   'P 1'
#
loop_
_entity.id
_entity.type
_entity.pdbx_description
1 polymer ?
#
loop_
_entity_poly.entity_id
_entity_poly.type
_entity_poly.pdbx_seq_one_letter_code
_entity_poly.pdbx_strand_id
1 'polypeptide(L)' 'MCCGLSPEELVLAAAILSIYIAKDRTTDELNVLGNLLVGIGTNLLIVAAANPQSESTTNSGNNDSE' A
#
# COMPACT_ATOMS: atom_id res chain seq x y z
N MET A 1 -5.69 3.01 20.14
CA MET A 1 -4.87 1.83 19.74
C MET A 1 -4.45 2.03 18.31
N CYS A 2 -3.26 2.59 18.07
CA CYS A 2 -2.68 2.61 16.72
C CYS A 2 -1.87 1.33 16.58
N CYS A 3 -2.54 0.21 16.31
CA CYS A 3 -1.87 -1.06 16.00
C CYS A 3 -1.56 -1.08 14.49
N GLY A 4 -0.61 -0.27 14.08
CA GLY A 4 0.08 -0.50 12.80
C GLY A 4 1.15 -1.55 13.04
N LEU A 5 1.19 -2.58 12.19
CA LEU A 5 2.37 -3.44 12.10
C LEU A 5 3.56 -2.56 11.69
N SER A 6 4.74 -2.82 12.26
CA SER A 6 5.97 -2.26 11.70
C SER A 6 6.14 -2.72 10.24
N PRO A 7 6.88 -1.97 9.41
CA PRO A 7 7.15 -2.37 8.03
C PRO A 7 7.71 -3.80 7.93
N GLU A 8 8.58 -4.18 8.85
CA GLU A 8 9.20 -5.51 8.92
C GLU A 8 8.18 -6.59 9.26
N GLU A 9 7.30 -6.35 10.25
CA GLU A 9 6.22 -7.28 10.60
C GLU A 9 5.21 -7.45 9.46
N LEU A 10 4.94 -6.38 8.71
CA LEU A 10 4.06 -6.43 7.55
C LEU A 10 4.67 -7.26 6.42
N VAL A 11 5.97 -7.10 6.14
CA VAL A 11 6.69 -7.92 5.15
C VAL A 11 6.68 -9.39 5.57
N LEU A 12 6.93 -9.68 6.85
CA LEU A 12 6.89 -11.04 7.37
C LEU A 12 5.49 -11.66 7.24
N ALA A 13 4.44 -10.93 7.61
CA ALA A 13 3.05 -11.38 7.47
C ALA A 13 2.68 -11.65 6.00
N ALA A 14 3.10 -10.77 5.08
CA ALA A 14 2.88 -10.96 3.65
C ALA A 14 3.58 -12.23 3.13
N ALA A 15 4.83 -12.47 3.53
CA ALA A 15 5.57 -13.67 3.15
C ALA A 15 4.89 -14.96 3.64
N ILE A 16 4.43 -14.98 4.90
CA ILE A 16 3.70 -16.11 5.46
C ILE A 16 2.40 -16.34 4.67
N LEU A 17 1.63 -15.28 4.41
CA LEU A 17 0.40 -15.36 3.64
C LEU A 17 0.64 -15.91 2.22
N SER A 18 1.70 -15.47 1.54
CA SER A 18 2.09 -15.98 0.22
C SER A 18 2.36 -17.48 0.24
N ILE A 19 3.04 -18.00 1.26
CA ILE A 19 3.30 -19.44 1.41
C ILE A 19 1.99 -20.22 1.55
N TYR A 20 1.06 -19.73 2.38
CA TYR A 20 -0.23 -20.38 2.58
C TYR A 20 -1.12 -20.36 1.34
N ILE A 21 -1.14 -19.24 0.61
CA ILE A 21 -1.87 -19.10 -0.65
C ILE A 21 -1.29 -20.05 -1.70
N ALA A 22 0.03 -20.21 -1.72
CA ALA A 22 0.71 -21.01 -2.74
C ALA A 22 0.60 -22.53 -2.52
N LYS A 23 0.29 -22.96 -1.30
CA LYS A 23 0.24 -24.37 -0.93
C LYS A 23 -0.82 -25.12 -1.73
N ASP A 24 -0.45 -26.30 -2.23
CA ASP A 24 -1.32 -27.21 -3.00
C ASP A 24 -1.92 -26.58 -4.28
N ARG A 25 -1.24 -25.58 -4.86
CA ARG A 25 -1.62 -24.93 -6.13
C ARG A 25 -0.68 -25.31 -7.26
N THR A 26 -1.22 -25.38 -8.46
CA THR A 26 -0.47 -25.54 -9.69
C THR A 26 0.20 -24.23 -10.10
N THR A 27 1.23 -24.32 -10.95
CA THR A 27 1.93 -23.15 -11.50
C THR A 27 0.99 -22.18 -12.20
N ASP A 28 0.00 -22.69 -12.94
CA ASP A 28 -0.97 -21.86 -13.66
C ASP A 28 -1.88 -21.09 -12.70
N GLU A 29 -2.37 -21.74 -11.65
CA GLU A 29 -3.15 -21.08 -10.60
C GLU A 29 -2.33 -20.01 -9.87
N LEU A 30 -1.07 -20.29 -9.55
CA LEU A 30 -0.15 -19.31 -8.94
C LEU A 30 0.06 -18.10 -9.85
N ASN A 31 0.22 -18.32 -11.16
CA ASN A 31 0.42 -17.25 -12.12
C ASN A 31 -0.81 -16.34 -12.21
N VAL A 32 -2.02 -16.91 -12.24
CA VAL A 32 -3.27 -16.15 -12.22
C VAL A 32 -3.42 -15.36 -10.91
N LEU A 33 -3.17 -15.98 -9.76
CA LEU A 33 -3.26 -15.31 -8.45
C LEU A 33 -2.21 -14.20 -8.31
N GLY A 34 -0.98 -14.44 -8.74
CA GLY A 34 0.09 -13.44 -8.73
C GLY A 34 -0.27 -12.22 -9.58
N ASN A 35 -0.76 -12.44 -10.81
CA ASN A 35 -1.19 -11.36 -11.69
C ASN A 35 -2.38 -10.57 -11.11
N LEU A 36 -3.32 -11.25 -10.43
CA LEU A 36 -4.41 -10.57 -9.72
C LEU A 36 -3.87 -9.65 -8.61
N LEU A 37 -2.97 -10.13 -7.75
CA LEU A 37 -2.40 -9.34 -6.65
C LEU A 37 -1.59 -8.14 -7.16
N VAL A 38 -0.80 -8.33 -8.23
CA VAL A 38 -0.09 -7.25 -8.93
C VAL A 38 -1.07 -6.20 -9.44
N GLY A 39 -2.17 -6.62 -10.07
CA GLY A 39 -3.22 -5.73 -10.56
C GLY A 39 -3.88 -4.91 -9.45
N ILE A 40 -4.24 -5.55 -8.34
CA ILE A 40 -4.79 -4.88 -7.15
C ILE A 40 -3.79 -3.85 -6.61
N GLY A 41 -2.53 -4.24 -6.38
CA GLY A 41 -1.51 -3.35 -5.85
C GLY A 41 -1.28 -2.13 -6.75
N THR A 42 -1.25 -2.34 -8.07
CA THR A 42 -1.11 -1.26 -9.06
C THR A 42 -2.29 -0.29 -9.01
N ASN A 43 -3.52 -0.80 -8.96
CA ASN A 43 -4.71 0.05 -8.88
C ASN A 43 -4.75 0.87 -7.59
N LEU A 44 -4.35 0.29 -6.45
CA LEU A 44 -4.24 1.01 -5.19
C LEU A 44 -3.22 2.15 -5.28
N LEU A 45 -2.06 1.91 -5.88
CA LEU A 45 -1.04 2.94 -6.11
C LEU A 45 -1.57 4.06 -7.02
N ILE A 46 -2.30 3.71 -8.09
CA ILE A 46 -2.93 4.71 -8.97
C ILE A 46 -3.92 5.57 -8.18
N VAL A 47 -4.78 4.98 -7.36
CA VAL A 47 -5.75 5.72 -6.54
C VAL A 47 -5.03 6.62 -5.53
N ALA A 48 -3.98 6.12 -4.88
CA ALA A 48 -3.19 6.90 -3.93
C ALA A 48 -2.48 8.09 -4.61
N ALA A 49 -1.90 7.88 -5.79
CA ALA A 49 -1.24 8.93 -6.57
C ALA A 49 -2.21 9.93 -7.19
N ALA A 50 -3.43 9.48 -7.53
CA ALA A 50 -4.50 10.33 -8.05
C ALA A 50 -5.21 11.14 -6.95
N ASN A 51 -5.03 10.77 -5.68
CA ASN A 51 -5.52 11.56 -4.56
C ASN A 51 -4.60 12.77 -4.40
N PRO A 52 -5.03 14.01 -4.70
CA PRO A 52 -4.21 15.18 -4.47
C PRO A 52 -3.95 15.26 -2.97
N GLN A 53 -2.72 14.96 -2.57
CA GLN A 53 -2.25 15.08 -1.21
C GLN A 53 -2.43 16.54 -0.79
N SER A 54 -3.56 16.86 -0.15
CA SER A 54 -3.87 18.17 0.41
C SER A 54 -3.05 18.36 1.69
N GLU A 55 -1.74 18.40 1.55
CA GLU A 55 -0.79 18.80 2.58
C GLU A 55 -0.29 20.23 2.24
N SER A 56 -1.19 21.12 1.84
CA SER A 56 -0.94 22.56 1.94
C SER A 56 -1.21 22.96 3.39
N THR A 57 -0.26 22.70 4.28
CA THR A 57 -0.25 23.40 5.57
C THR A 57 0.02 24.88 5.28
N THR A 58 -1.04 25.69 5.39
CA THR A 58 -0.95 27.14 5.48
C THR A 58 0.01 27.54 6.60
N ASN A 59 1.09 28.26 6.27
CA ASN A 59 1.61 29.29 7.16
C ASN A 59 2.37 30.36 6.35
N SER A 60 1.65 31.34 5.79
CA SER A 60 2.24 32.65 5.50
C SER A 60 1.75 33.58 6.59
N GLY A 61 2.59 33.77 7.61
CA GLY A 61 2.36 34.72 8.68
C GLY A 61 2.17 36.14 8.12
N ASN A 62 1.29 36.86 8.79
CA ASN A 62 0.91 38.24 8.53
C ASN A 62 2.13 39.16 8.49
N ASN A 63 2.23 40.00 7.45
CA ASN A 63 3.00 41.22 7.49
C ASN A 63 2.04 42.41 7.51
N ASP A 64 1.54 42.73 8.71
CA ASP A 64 1.13 44.09 9.04
C ASP A 64 2.41 44.87 9.37
N SER A 65 2.80 45.81 8.50
CA SER A 65 3.74 46.89 8.83
C SER A 65 3.54 48.04 7.85
N GLU A 66 2.86 49.07 8.36
CA GLU A 66 2.86 50.52 8.06
C GLU A 66 2.80 51.03 6.60
#